data_AF-A0A2M7F4P2-F1
#
_entry.id   AF-A0A2M7F4P2-F1
#
_cell.length_a   1.000
_cell.length_b   1.000
_cell.length_c   1.000
_cell.angle_alpha   90.00
_cell.angle_beta   90.00
_cell.angle_gamma   90.00
#
_symmetry.space_group_name_H-M   'P 1'
#
loop_
_entity.id
_entity.type
_entity.pdbx_description
1 polymer ?
#
loop_
_entity_poly.entity_id
_entity_poly.type
_entity_poly.pdbx_seq_one_letter_code
_entity_poly.pdbx_strand_id
1 'polypeptide(L)'
;MMKQSVLSFMVFLLGMMFFAWDRVSAENAASIEDAGKCLECHAQRGVVKKFENGESVEAYIDPEKFGSSVHHALACPTCHQDFSEDHHPVRRFRSKNQFRIQSTLICRQCHKDEEIRKKSIHANLFQQEQQGEVPLCTDCHTAHAVAAISGGRLTANEMQYCLSCHQHSMKLPFNDGSGIPLMVDRSELSASAHSKLDCSDCHYGFSSEEHPQRNFKTRRDYSIASADSCRRCHFDKYTQTLESICHTKQSQGNLNTPICTDCHGSHAIAYVRIEKNFSILRCRKCHPDIYDTYAKSVHGKALFNEENRDVPVCIDCHKVHNIKNPLTLEFHERIPEMCSNCHANKAIMGKYGLSTDVVKSYLSDFHGMTLGLYKKQREALSKPARPIAVCTDCHGIHNISSTHDMPAAVVKENLLKRCQKCHHDATEKFQDAWLSHYKPSLSRAPLVFLVDLGYKIFLPILLVGLFLQILLHIWRYAVNR
;
A
#
# COMPACT_ATOMS: atom_id res chain seq x y z
N MET A 1 71.57 -49.32 31.76
CA MET A 1 71.86 -47.87 31.75
C MET A 1 70.80 -47.09 30.95
N MET A 2 69.50 -47.22 31.27
CA MET A 2 68.42 -46.64 30.42
C MET A 2 67.23 -46.04 31.20
N LYS A 3 67.39 -45.82 32.52
CA LYS A 3 66.34 -45.21 33.36
C LYS A 3 66.60 -43.77 33.78
N GLN A 4 67.83 -43.25 33.62
CA GLN A 4 68.15 -41.85 33.94
C GLN A 4 67.88 -40.88 32.77
N SER A 5 67.81 -41.37 31.53
CA SER A 5 67.61 -40.49 30.35
C SER A 5 66.15 -40.09 30.10
N VAL A 6 65.17 -40.83 30.65
CA VAL A 6 63.74 -40.56 30.44
C VAL A 6 63.23 -39.43 31.35
N LEU A 7 63.75 -39.33 32.57
CA LEU A 7 63.34 -38.29 33.52
C LEU A 7 63.84 -36.90 33.09
N SER A 8 65.00 -36.82 32.44
CA SER A 8 65.54 -35.54 31.94
C SER A 8 64.81 -35.02 30.69
N PHE A 9 64.12 -35.89 29.94
CA PHE A 9 63.38 -35.50 28.72
C PHE A 9 61.95 -35.00 29.04
N MET A 10 61.31 -35.56 30.08
CA MET A 10 60.00 -35.08 30.56
C MET A 10 60.08 -33.70 31.22
N VAL A 11 61.17 -33.40 31.94
CA VAL A 11 61.38 -32.06 32.53
C VAL A 11 61.62 -30.98 31.46
N PHE A 12 62.24 -31.36 30.32
CA PHE A 12 62.48 -30.43 29.21
C PHE A 12 61.20 -30.09 28.41
N LEU A 13 60.29 -31.06 28.24
CA LEU A 13 58.99 -30.87 27.57
C LEU A 13 57.98 -30.08 28.43
N LEU A 14 57.96 -30.31 29.75
CA LEU A 14 57.16 -29.50 30.69
C LEU A 14 57.68 -28.06 30.82
N GLY A 15 59.01 -27.87 30.77
CA GLY A 15 59.61 -26.53 30.72
C GLY A 15 59.20 -25.75 29.47
N MET A 16 59.23 -26.37 28.28
CA MET A 16 58.84 -25.70 27.03
C MET A 16 57.35 -25.35 26.94
N MET A 17 56.46 -26.13 27.58
CA MET A 17 55.03 -25.77 27.65
C MET A 17 54.73 -24.62 28.61
N PHE A 18 55.49 -24.48 29.72
CA PHE A 18 55.38 -23.31 30.60
C PHE A 18 55.89 -22.03 29.94
N PHE A 19 57.06 -22.08 29.26
CA PHE A 19 57.60 -20.92 28.55
C PHE A 19 56.74 -20.44 27.35
N ALA A 20 55.98 -21.33 26.72
CA ALA A 20 55.06 -20.96 25.64
C ALA A 20 53.77 -20.29 26.17
N TRP A 21 53.27 -20.71 27.34
CA TRP A 21 52.08 -20.13 27.97
C TRP A 21 52.35 -18.76 28.60
N ASP A 22 53.54 -18.59 29.20
CA ASP A 22 53.98 -17.31 29.75
C ASP A 22 54.22 -16.26 28.66
N ARG A 23 54.72 -16.64 27.47
CA ARG A 23 54.90 -15.71 26.35
C ARG A 23 53.59 -15.21 25.76
N VAL A 24 52.60 -16.09 25.57
CA VAL A 24 51.27 -15.71 25.06
C VAL A 24 50.49 -14.85 26.06
N SER A 25 50.65 -15.10 27.37
CA SER A 25 50.06 -14.25 28.41
C SER A 25 50.76 -12.90 28.53
N ALA A 26 52.09 -12.85 28.38
CA ALA A 26 52.87 -11.61 28.43
C ALA A 26 52.62 -10.70 27.21
N GLU A 27 52.50 -11.24 25.99
CA GLU A 27 52.16 -10.45 24.78
C GLU A 27 50.73 -9.86 24.87
N ASN A 28 49.76 -10.61 25.40
CA ASN A 28 48.40 -10.11 25.64
C ASN A 28 48.32 -9.10 26.80
N ALA A 29 49.19 -9.20 27.80
CA ALA A 29 49.25 -8.22 28.90
C ALA A 29 49.88 -6.89 28.44
N ALA A 30 50.94 -6.95 27.63
CA ALA A 30 51.58 -5.77 27.04
C ALA A 30 50.66 -5.02 26.06
N SER A 31 49.83 -5.74 25.28
CA SER A 31 48.89 -5.12 24.33
C SER A 31 47.75 -4.36 25.01
N ILE A 32 47.35 -4.76 26.23
CA ILE A 32 46.34 -4.09 27.06
C ILE A 32 46.90 -2.81 27.71
N GLU A 33 48.18 -2.83 28.10
CA GLU A 33 48.87 -1.70 28.72
C GLU A 33 49.06 -0.53 27.72
N ASP A 34 49.42 -0.84 26.46
CA ASP A 34 49.54 0.15 25.37
C ASP A 34 48.19 0.79 24.98
N ALA A 35 47.09 0.03 25.03
CA ALA A 35 45.75 0.57 24.80
C ALA A 35 45.35 1.58 25.88
N GLY A 36 45.83 1.39 27.12
CA GLY A 36 45.57 2.29 28.25
C GLY A 36 46.07 3.71 28.02
N LYS A 37 47.27 3.88 27.46
CA LYS A 37 47.87 5.21 27.20
C LYS A 37 47.09 6.03 26.18
N CYS A 38 46.63 5.40 25.09
CA CYS A 38 45.78 6.06 24.10
C CYS A 38 44.47 6.54 24.73
N LEU A 39 43.89 5.74 25.62
CA LEU A 39 42.63 6.04 26.30
C LEU A 39 42.76 7.16 27.34
N GLU A 40 43.95 7.52 27.83
CA GLU A 40 44.11 8.67 28.74
C GLU A 40 43.57 9.97 28.12
N CYS A 41 43.77 10.15 26.81
CA CYS A 41 43.25 11.28 26.04
C CYS A 41 41.97 10.92 25.27
N HIS A 42 41.91 9.73 24.65
CA HIS A 42 40.79 9.36 23.78
C HIS A 42 39.55 8.84 24.54
N ALA A 43 39.65 8.54 25.84
CA ALA A 43 38.48 8.33 26.69
C ALA A 43 37.85 9.64 27.18
N GLN A 44 38.47 10.79 26.87
CA GLN A 44 37.95 12.10 27.23
C GLN A 44 37.29 12.76 26.02
N ARG A 45 36.17 13.43 26.25
CA ARG A 45 35.53 14.24 25.20
C ARG A 45 36.31 15.53 24.98
N GLY A 46 36.27 16.07 23.76
CA GLY A 46 36.88 17.35 23.38
C GLY A 46 38.00 17.25 22.34
N VAL A 47 38.54 16.06 22.07
CA VAL A 47 39.50 15.88 20.96
C VAL A 47 38.73 15.81 19.64
N VAL A 48 38.79 16.86 18.84
CA VAL A 48 37.99 16.98 17.60
C VAL A 48 38.88 17.08 16.38
N LYS A 49 38.65 16.20 15.40
CA LYS A 49 39.20 16.31 14.05
C LYS A 49 38.24 17.11 13.17
N LYS A 50 38.72 18.22 12.62
CA LYS A 50 38.01 18.99 11.59
C LYS A 50 38.46 18.57 10.18
N PHE A 51 37.51 18.54 9.26
CA PHE A 51 37.69 18.23 7.84
C PHE A 51 37.64 19.52 7.00
N GLU A 52 38.15 19.48 5.77
CA GLU A 52 38.26 20.68 4.91
C GLU A 52 36.90 21.28 4.55
N ASN A 53 35.86 20.44 4.45
CA ASN A 53 34.47 20.87 4.21
C ASN A 53 33.75 21.42 5.46
N GLY A 54 34.45 21.60 6.57
CA GLY A 54 33.90 22.13 7.83
C GLY A 54 33.21 21.08 8.71
N GLU A 55 33.04 19.84 8.24
CA GLU A 55 32.59 18.75 9.10
C GLU A 55 33.63 18.45 10.19
N SER A 56 33.20 17.78 11.25
CA SER A 56 34.11 17.29 12.28
C SER A 56 33.71 15.94 12.83
N VAL A 57 34.67 15.22 13.38
CA VAL A 57 34.46 14.01 14.17
C VAL A 57 35.22 14.13 15.48
N GLU A 58 34.58 13.75 16.57
CA GLU A 58 35.23 13.66 17.87
C GLU A 58 35.98 12.32 17.96
N ALA A 59 37.26 12.38 18.31
CA ALA A 59 38.11 11.24 18.55
C ALA A 59 37.92 10.73 19.98
N TYR A 60 36.69 10.37 20.31
CA TYR A 60 36.29 9.80 21.59
C TYR A 60 36.03 8.31 21.45
N ILE A 61 36.53 7.55 22.43
CA ILE A 61 36.34 6.10 22.59
C ILE A 61 35.75 5.88 23.97
N ASP A 62 34.65 5.15 24.04
CA ASP A 62 34.04 4.73 25.30
C ASP A 62 34.76 3.47 25.81
N PRO A 63 35.54 3.53 26.91
CA PRO A 63 36.37 2.40 27.35
C PRO A 63 35.55 1.16 27.70
N GLU A 64 34.36 1.33 28.29
CA GLU A 64 33.50 0.21 28.65
C GLU A 64 32.98 -0.50 27.40
N LYS A 65 32.56 0.28 26.37
CA LYS A 65 32.08 -0.29 25.10
C LYS A 65 33.19 -0.92 24.27
N PHE A 66 34.40 -0.36 24.29
CA PHE A 66 35.55 -0.97 23.64
C PHE A 66 35.96 -2.27 24.35
N GLY A 67 36.00 -2.26 25.68
CA GLY A 67 36.32 -3.42 26.52
C GLY A 67 35.34 -4.60 26.34
N SER A 68 34.11 -4.33 25.91
CA SER A 68 33.09 -5.33 25.59
C SER A 68 33.03 -5.71 24.10
N SER A 69 33.92 -5.16 23.27
CA SER A 69 34.00 -5.46 21.83
C SER A 69 34.77 -6.75 21.55
N VAL A 70 34.55 -7.36 20.39
CA VAL A 70 35.33 -8.56 19.97
C VAL A 70 36.81 -8.27 19.72
N HIS A 71 37.17 -6.99 19.63
CA HIS A 71 38.53 -6.53 19.42
C HIS A 71 39.17 -5.98 20.71
N HIS A 72 38.55 -6.17 21.89
CA HIS A 72 39.05 -5.66 23.16
C HIS A 72 40.48 -6.10 23.50
N ALA A 73 40.93 -7.23 22.94
CA ALA A 73 42.26 -7.79 23.15
C ALA A 73 43.34 -7.23 22.19
N LEU A 74 42.93 -6.43 21.18
CA LEU A 74 43.84 -5.81 20.23
C LEU A 74 44.31 -4.45 20.74
N ALA A 75 45.60 -4.18 20.59
CA ALA A 75 46.15 -2.85 20.84
C ALA A 75 45.67 -1.86 19.76
N CYS A 76 45.53 -0.58 20.11
CA CYS A 76 45.09 0.45 19.16
C CYS A 76 45.95 0.51 17.88
N PRO A 77 47.29 0.42 17.93
CA PRO A 77 48.15 0.44 16.74
C PRO A 77 47.91 -0.74 15.77
N THR A 78 47.31 -1.85 16.23
CA THR A 78 46.97 -2.98 15.34
C THR A 78 46.03 -2.53 14.21
N CYS A 79 45.06 -1.66 14.52
CA CYS A 79 44.18 -1.05 13.52
C CYS A 79 44.68 0.33 13.07
N HIS A 80 45.30 1.09 13.97
CA HIS A 80 45.88 2.41 13.69
C HIS A 80 47.39 2.29 13.46
N GLN A 81 47.80 1.55 12.44
CA GLN A 81 49.21 1.17 12.20
C GLN A 81 50.19 2.34 12.07
N ASP A 82 49.67 3.51 11.69
CA ASP A 82 50.48 4.72 11.53
C ASP A 82 50.51 5.59 12.80
N PHE A 83 49.88 5.14 13.89
CA PHE A 83 49.83 5.85 15.16
C PHE A 83 50.58 5.06 16.23
N SER A 84 51.41 5.76 16.98
CA SER A 84 52.07 5.26 18.19
C SER A 84 52.10 6.36 19.26
N GLU A 85 52.54 6.02 20.46
CA GLU A 85 52.71 6.98 21.57
C GLU A 85 53.50 8.23 21.13
N ASP A 86 54.59 8.02 20.39
CA ASP A 86 55.51 9.09 19.97
C ASP A 86 55.19 9.67 18.58
N HIS A 87 54.30 9.03 17.81
CA HIS A 87 54.01 9.42 16.43
C HIS A 87 52.51 9.52 16.17
N HIS A 88 52.03 10.76 16.04
CA HIS A 88 50.64 11.09 15.70
C HIS A 88 50.57 11.84 14.36
N PRO A 89 50.47 11.14 13.22
CA PRO A 89 50.55 11.77 11.91
C PRO A 89 49.34 12.67 11.62
N VAL A 90 49.61 13.89 11.16
CA VAL A 90 48.55 14.83 10.76
C VAL A 90 48.09 14.54 9.34
N ARG A 91 46.97 13.81 9.22
CA ARG A 91 46.32 13.53 7.93
C ARG A 91 45.28 14.60 7.60
N ARG A 92 45.17 14.97 6.32
CA ARG A 92 44.10 15.84 5.81
C ARG A 92 43.10 15.02 4.99
N PHE A 93 41.82 15.22 5.26
CA PHE A 93 40.73 14.62 4.50
C PHE A 93 39.75 15.73 4.12
N ARG A 94 39.23 15.65 2.90
CA ARG A 94 38.27 16.60 2.33
C ARG A 94 36.95 16.60 3.10
N SER A 95 36.52 15.42 3.55
CA SER A 95 35.25 15.22 4.25
C SER A 95 35.30 14.06 5.24
N LYS A 96 34.30 14.02 6.14
CA LYS A 96 34.10 12.89 7.05
C LYS A 96 33.88 11.59 6.28
N ASN A 97 33.16 11.64 5.16
CA ASN A 97 32.90 10.45 4.36
C ASN A 97 34.18 9.88 3.73
N GLN A 98 35.07 10.73 3.21
CA GLN A 98 36.36 10.29 2.67
C GLN A 98 37.19 9.59 3.74
N PHE A 99 37.21 10.14 4.97
CA PHE A 99 37.86 9.52 6.11
C PHE A 99 37.31 8.12 6.39
N ARG A 100 35.97 7.96 6.45
CA ARG A 100 35.32 6.66 6.69
C ARG A 100 35.59 5.62 5.59
N ILE A 101 35.63 6.05 4.32
CA ILE A 101 35.98 5.19 3.18
C ILE A 101 37.40 4.64 3.36
N GLN A 102 38.35 5.51 3.69
CA GLN A 102 39.74 5.10 3.93
C GLN A 102 39.86 4.16 5.14
N SER A 103 39.19 4.48 6.25
CA SER A 103 39.18 3.64 7.45
C SER A 103 38.57 2.25 7.21
N THR A 104 37.66 2.11 6.25
CA THR A 104 37.03 0.81 5.93
C THR A 104 38.05 -0.20 5.40
N LEU A 105 39.13 0.25 4.77
CA LEU A 105 40.19 -0.63 4.24
C LEU A 105 40.97 -1.35 5.36
N ILE A 106 41.04 -0.77 6.56
CA ILE A 106 41.74 -1.35 7.72
C ILE A 106 41.08 -2.67 8.11
N CYS A 107 39.75 -2.73 8.11
CA CYS A 107 39.00 -3.93 8.47
C CYS A 107 39.38 -5.13 7.57
N ARG A 108 39.61 -4.87 6.28
CA ARG A 108 39.94 -5.89 5.27
C ARG A 108 41.34 -6.46 5.37
N GLN A 109 42.23 -5.83 6.16
CA GLN A 109 43.57 -6.37 6.40
C GLN A 109 43.51 -7.69 7.19
N CYS A 110 42.54 -7.80 8.11
CA CYS A 110 42.32 -9.02 8.91
C CYS A 110 41.09 -9.80 8.44
N HIS A 111 40.02 -9.13 8.00
CA HIS A 111 38.81 -9.77 7.49
C HIS A 111 38.87 -9.93 5.97
N LYS A 112 39.30 -11.10 5.50
CA LYS A 112 39.39 -11.41 4.07
C LYS A 112 38.02 -11.37 3.40
N ASP A 113 37.94 -10.78 2.21
CA ASP A 113 36.71 -10.63 1.44
C ASP A 113 35.95 -11.96 1.25
N GLU A 114 36.67 -13.07 1.01
CA GLU A 114 36.07 -14.39 0.86
C GLU A 114 35.27 -14.83 2.10
N GLU A 115 35.80 -14.58 3.29
CA GLU A 115 35.13 -14.91 4.56
C GLU A 115 33.97 -13.98 4.84
N ILE A 116 34.13 -12.68 4.56
CA ILE A 116 33.06 -11.69 4.75
C ILE A 116 31.87 -12.03 3.84
N ARG A 117 32.13 -12.41 2.57
CA ARG A 117 31.10 -12.76 1.56
C ARG A 117 30.28 -13.99 1.90
N LYS A 118 30.72 -14.87 2.81
CA LYS A 118 29.95 -16.07 3.21
C LYS A 118 28.60 -15.71 3.85
N LYS A 119 28.45 -14.48 4.37
CA LYS A 119 27.17 -13.99 4.89
C LYS A 119 26.39 -13.25 3.80
N SER A 120 25.11 -13.62 3.65
CA SER A 120 24.20 -13.09 2.63
C SER A 120 24.18 -11.56 2.52
N ILE A 121 24.16 -10.86 3.67
CA ILE A 121 24.12 -9.39 3.69
C ILE A 121 25.38 -8.79 3.07
N HIS A 122 26.56 -9.33 3.40
CA HIS A 122 27.81 -8.81 2.86
C HIS A 122 27.95 -9.13 1.37
N ALA A 123 27.55 -10.33 0.93
CA ALA A 123 27.58 -10.69 -0.49
C ALA A 123 26.85 -9.64 -1.36
N ASN A 124 25.73 -9.10 -0.88
CA ASN A 124 25.02 -8.03 -1.57
C ASN A 124 25.80 -6.70 -1.59
N LEU A 125 26.42 -6.31 -0.46
CA LEU A 125 27.26 -5.11 -0.40
C LEU A 125 28.45 -5.19 -1.35
N PHE A 126 29.09 -6.36 -1.48
CA PHE A 126 30.17 -6.56 -2.45
C PHE A 126 29.70 -6.44 -3.91
N GLN A 127 28.45 -6.82 -4.21
CA GLN A 127 27.86 -6.61 -5.53
C GLN A 127 27.63 -5.12 -5.81
N GLN A 128 27.17 -4.35 -4.81
CA GLN A 128 27.05 -2.89 -4.91
C GLN A 128 28.43 -2.23 -5.10
N GLU A 129 29.46 -2.76 -4.42
CA GLU A 129 30.84 -2.28 -4.58
C GLU A 129 31.37 -2.45 -6.00
N GLN A 130 31.07 -3.58 -6.65
CA GLN A 130 31.39 -3.80 -8.06
C GLN A 130 30.67 -2.82 -9.01
N GLN A 131 29.54 -2.25 -8.57
CA GLN A 131 28.77 -1.26 -9.31
C GLN A 131 29.23 0.18 -9.03
N GLY A 132 30.28 0.36 -8.23
CA GLY A 132 30.88 1.66 -7.91
C GLY A 132 30.35 2.33 -6.64
N GLU A 133 29.51 1.64 -5.86
CA GLU A 133 29.14 2.11 -4.52
C GLU A 133 30.24 1.74 -3.50
N VAL A 134 30.36 2.46 -2.39
CA VAL A 134 31.39 2.15 -1.37
C VAL A 134 30.70 1.79 -0.05
N PRO A 135 30.43 0.50 0.21
CA PRO A 135 29.77 0.09 1.45
C PRO A 135 30.70 0.35 2.63
N LEU A 136 30.24 1.13 3.62
CA LEU A 136 31.02 1.41 4.81
C LEU A 136 30.67 0.39 5.89
N CYS A 137 31.66 -0.38 6.35
CA CYS A 137 31.45 -1.31 7.47
C CYS A 137 30.86 -0.59 8.70
N THR A 138 31.23 0.68 8.87
CA THR A 138 30.80 1.50 10.00
C THR A 138 29.36 2.01 9.93
N ASP A 139 28.63 1.76 8.84
CA ASP A 139 27.19 2.05 8.76
C ASP A 139 26.35 1.04 9.56
N CYS A 140 26.85 -0.20 9.70
CA CYS A 140 26.18 -1.28 10.42
C CYS A 140 26.96 -1.75 11.67
N HIS A 141 28.29 -1.72 11.60
CA HIS A 141 29.17 -2.05 12.72
C HIS A 141 29.67 -0.76 13.39
N THR A 142 29.90 -0.78 14.69
CA THR A 142 30.53 0.35 15.37
C THR A 142 32.05 0.23 15.21
N ALA A 143 32.79 1.33 15.00
CA ALA A 143 34.23 1.26 14.71
C ALA A 143 35.06 0.72 15.90
N HIS A 144 34.72 1.12 17.13
CA HIS A 144 35.45 0.78 18.36
C HIS A 144 34.61 -0.03 19.36
N ALA A 145 33.42 -0.51 18.98
CA ALA A 145 32.58 -1.32 19.87
C ALA A 145 31.97 -2.50 19.08
N VAL A 146 32.72 -3.04 18.13
CA VAL A 146 32.25 -4.11 17.23
C VAL A 146 31.83 -5.29 18.09
N ALA A 147 30.55 -5.67 17.98
CA ALA A 147 30.03 -6.84 18.67
C ALA A 147 30.06 -8.06 17.73
N ALA A 148 30.21 -9.25 18.30
CA ALA A 148 30.05 -10.50 17.56
C ALA A 148 28.61 -10.58 17.02
N ILE A 149 28.47 -10.89 15.73
CA ILE A 149 27.16 -11.16 15.09
C ILE A 149 26.88 -12.68 15.02
N SER A 150 27.82 -13.52 15.47
CA SER A 150 27.66 -14.97 15.47
C SER A 150 26.63 -15.43 16.50
N GLY A 151 25.60 -16.15 16.05
CA GLY A 151 24.74 -16.96 16.92
C GLY A 151 23.36 -16.40 17.22
N GLY A 152 22.89 -15.40 16.47
CA GLY A 152 21.69 -14.67 16.82
C GLY A 152 21.97 -13.84 18.07
N ARG A 153 21.72 -12.53 18.04
CA ARG A 153 21.45 -11.90 19.31
C ARG A 153 20.23 -12.65 19.85
N LEU A 154 20.34 -13.26 21.03
CA LEU A 154 19.20 -13.49 21.89
C LEU A 154 18.65 -12.09 22.27
N THR A 155 18.12 -11.37 21.28
CA THR A 155 17.29 -10.22 21.54
C THR A 155 16.01 -10.78 22.12
N ALA A 156 15.52 -10.18 23.19
CA ALA A 156 14.27 -10.60 23.82
C ALA A 156 13.05 -10.53 22.86
N ASN A 157 13.19 -9.88 21.69
CA ASN A 157 12.12 -9.62 20.75
C ASN A 157 12.62 -9.70 19.28
N GLU A 158 11.88 -10.41 18.42
CA GLU A 158 12.12 -10.53 16.98
C GLU A 158 12.23 -9.17 16.27
N MET A 159 11.37 -8.22 16.62
CA MET A 159 11.41 -6.87 16.04
C MET A 159 12.75 -6.17 16.30
N GLN A 160 13.35 -6.34 17.48
CA GLN A 160 14.66 -5.77 17.78
C GLN A 160 15.76 -6.46 16.98
N TYR A 161 15.63 -7.77 16.73
CA TYR A 161 16.54 -8.50 15.86
C TYR A 161 16.50 -7.98 14.43
N CYS A 162 15.32 -7.96 13.79
CA CYS A 162 15.18 -7.54 12.40
C CYS A 162 15.63 -6.08 12.21
N LEU A 163 15.21 -5.18 13.09
CA LEU A 163 15.59 -3.76 13.03
C LEU A 163 17.06 -3.51 13.35
N SER A 164 17.80 -4.46 13.95
CA SER A 164 19.25 -4.30 14.14
C SER A 164 20.01 -4.11 12.82
N CYS A 165 19.45 -4.62 11.72
CA CYS A 165 19.95 -4.37 10.37
C CYS A 165 18.98 -3.47 9.59
N HIS A 166 17.68 -3.75 9.60
CA HIS A 166 16.68 -3.08 8.75
C HIS A 166 16.33 -1.63 9.16
N GLN A 167 16.92 -1.08 10.22
CA GLN A 167 16.86 0.36 10.49
C GLN A 167 17.85 1.17 9.64
N HIS A 168 18.80 0.51 8.99
CA HIS A 168 19.85 1.15 8.19
C HIS A 168 19.46 1.21 6.71
N SER A 169 20.05 2.18 5.99
CA SER A 169 19.82 2.36 4.55
C SER A 169 20.47 1.21 3.77
N MET A 170 19.66 0.25 3.36
CA MET A 170 20.06 -0.88 2.51
C MET A 170 19.12 -0.99 1.32
N LYS A 171 19.60 -1.62 0.25
CA LYS A 171 18.85 -1.81 -0.99
C LYS A 171 18.89 -3.27 -1.40
N LEU A 172 17.74 -3.80 -1.80
CA LEU A 172 17.66 -5.06 -2.53
C LEU A 172 17.74 -4.74 -4.03
N PRO A 173 18.83 -5.11 -4.74
CA PRO A 173 18.92 -4.96 -6.18
C PRO A 173 18.10 -6.02 -6.92
N PHE A 174 17.63 -5.67 -8.11
CA PHE A 174 16.93 -6.54 -9.04
C PHE A 174 17.73 -6.66 -10.35
N ASN A 175 17.41 -7.67 -11.17
CA ASN A 175 18.18 -7.98 -12.39
C ASN A 175 18.10 -6.89 -13.47
N ASP A 176 17.05 -6.06 -13.45
CA ASP A 176 16.87 -4.92 -14.35
C ASP A 176 17.64 -3.66 -13.91
N GLY A 177 18.46 -3.76 -12.85
CA GLY A 177 19.21 -2.64 -12.26
C GLY A 177 18.36 -1.76 -11.33
N SER A 178 17.05 -1.99 -11.24
CA SER A 178 16.22 -1.35 -10.22
C SER A 178 16.51 -1.95 -8.84
N GLY A 179 16.02 -1.30 -7.79
CA GLY A 179 16.08 -1.87 -6.45
C GLY A 179 15.11 -1.20 -5.51
N ILE A 180 14.84 -1.84 -4.38
CA ILE A 180 13.95 -1.31 -3.34
C ILE A 180 14.71 -1.06 -2.04
N PRO A 181 14.47 0.08 -1.36
CA PRO A 181 14.97 0.26 0.00
C PRO A 181 14.43 -0.82 0.93
N LEU A 182 15.30 -1.38 1.76
CA LEU A 182 14.97 -2.36 2.79
C LEU A 182 14.85 -1.74 4.19
N MET A 183 15.08 -0.43 4.28
CA MET A 183 14.96 0.30 5.52
C MET A 183 13.50 0.35 5.98
N VAL A 184 13.29 0.09 7.27
CA VAL A 184 11.98 0.13 7.92
C VAL A 184 11.99 1.24 8.97
N ASP A 185 11.06 2.19 8.83
CA ASP A 185 10.84 3.20 9.85
C ASP A 185 9.96 2.63 10.96
N ARG A 186 10.52 2.57 12.18
CA ARG A 186 9.83 2.05 13.35
C ARG A 186 8.60 2.88 13.73
N SER A 187 8.63 4.19 13.50
CA SER A 187 7.51 5.08 13.81
C SER A 187 6.32 4.81 12.88
N GLU A 188 6.56 4.59 11.59
CA GLU A 188 5.53 4.22 10.62
C GLU A 188 4.94 2.84 10.93
N LEU A 189 5.78 1.86 11.24
CA LEU A 189 5.33 0.51 11.58
C LEU A 189 4.48 0.50 12.87
N SER A 190 4.87 1.29 13.87
CA SER A 190 4.13 1.40 15.13
C SER A 190 2.75 2.05 14.95
N ALA A 191 2.58 2.89 13.93
CA ALA A 191 1.30 3.51 13.56
C ALA A 191 0.42 2.62 12.66
N SER A 192 0.96 1.51 12.16
CA SER A 192 0.26 0.58 11.29
C SER A 192 -0.86 -0.18 12.01
N ALA A 193 -1.85 -0.60 11.24
CA ALA A 193 -2.91 -1.53 11.67
C ALA A 193 -2.35 -2.90 12.10
N HIS A 194 -1.11 -3.21 11.70
CA HIS A 194 -0.38 -4.44 12.03
C HIS A 194 0.73 -4.23 13.06
N SER A 195 0.72 -3.13 13.83
CA SER A 195 1.76 -2.80 14.83
C SER A 195 1.97 -3.84 15.94
N LYS A 196 1.06 -4.79 16.09
CA LYS A 196 1.14 -5.90 17.07
C LYS A 196 1.65 -7.22 16.47
N LEU A 197 1.89 -7.27 15.17
CA LEU A 197 2.43 -8.46 14.50
C LEU A 197 3.96 -8.43 14.54
N ASP A 198 4.54 -9.62 14.60
CA ASP A 198 5.97 -9.79 14.42
C ASP A 198 6.34 -9.72 12.93
N CYS A 199 7.62 -9.52 12.62
CA CYS A 199 8.07 -9.37 11.23
C CYS A 199 7.80 -10.66 10.43
N SER A 200 8.03 -11.82 11.05
CA SER A 200 7.91 -13.17 10.51
C SER A 200 6.47 -13.57 10.18
N ASP A 201 5.47 -12.96 10.84
CA ASP A 201 4.05 -13.16 10.53
C ASP A 201 3.74 -12.78 9.07
N CYS A 202 4.38 -11.72 8.57
CA CYS A 202 4.26 -11.27 7.18
C CYS A 202 5.43 -11.79 6.31
N HIS A 203 6.66 -11.71 6.80
CA HIS A 203 7.87 -12.19 6.15
C HIS A 203 8.08 -13.68 6.44
N TYR A 204 7.14 -14.49 5.96
CA TYR A 204 7.18 -15.93 6.20
C TYR A 204 8.47 -16.59 5.68
N GLY A 205 9.09 -17.39 6.55
CA GLY A 205 10.38 -18.06 6.31
C GLY A 205 11.60 -17.20 6.64
N PHE A 206 11.42 -16.02 7.24
CA PHE A 206 12.50 -15.23 7.82
C PHE A 206 12.46 -15.34 9.34
N SER A 207 13.62 -15.51 9.97
CA SER A 207 13.80 -15.60 11.42
C SER A 207 15.22 -15.18 11.81
N SER A 208 15.56 -15.33 13.10
CA SER A 208 16.94 -15.18 13.57
C SER A 208 17.90 -16.24 13.05
N GLU A 209 17.38 -17.37 12.58
CA GLU A 209 18.17 -18.52 12.12
C GLU A 209 18.11 -18.67 10.59
N GLU A 210 16.99 -18.30 9.99
CA GLU A 210 16.74 -18.44 8.56
C GLU A 210 16.56 -17.08 7.89
N HIS A 211 17.41 -16.80 6.89
CA HIS A 211 17.31 -15.57 6.11
C HIS A 211 17.45 -15.90 4.60
N PRO A 212 16.40 -16.47 3.98
CA PRO A 212 16.47 -17.01 2.64
C PRO A 212 16.75 -15.91 1.60
N GLN A 213 17.63 -16.21 0.64
CA GLN A 213 17.88 -15.35 -0.51
C GLN A 213 16.81 -15.57 -1.57
N ARG A 214 16.18 -14.49 -2.03
CA ARG A 214 15.19 -14.51 -3.11
C ARG A 214 15.61 -13.53 -4.19
N ASN A 215 15.64 -14.00 -5.43
CA ASN A 215 16.00 -13.18 -6.59
C ASN A 215 14.75 -12.86 -7.41
N PHE A 216 14.52 -11.58 -7.68
CA PHE A 216 13.40 -11.09 -8.48
C PHE A 216 13.93 -10.37 -9.72
N LYS A 217 13.24 -10.52 -10.85
CA LYS A 217 13.66 -9.88 -12.09
C LYS A 217 13.48 -8.37 -12.01
N THR A 218 12.33 -7.93 -11.49
CA THR A 218 11.97 -6.51 -11.36
C THR A 218 11.38 -6.21 -9.98
N ARG A 219 11.33 -4.92 -9.62
CA ARG A 219 10.60 -4.44 -8.44
C ARG A 219 9.12 -4.87 -8.46
N ARG A 220 8.54 -4.98 -9.65
CA ARG A 220 7.13 -5.33 -9.79
C ARG A 220 6.87 -6.79 -9.44
N ASP A 221 7.73 -7.69 -9.88
CA ASP A 221 7.66 -9.12 -9.53
C ASP A 221 7.76 -9.32 -8.03
N TYR A 222 8.70 -8.61 -7.37
CA TYR A 222 8.83 -8.60 -5.93
C TYR A 222 7.52 -8.15 -5.24
N SER A 223 6.90 -7.08 -5.74
CA SER A 223 5.68 -6.52 -5.13
C SER A 223 4.50 -7.46 -5.26
N ILE A 224 4.34 -8.10 -6.44
CA ILE A 224 3.29 -9.10 -6.70
C ILE A 224 3.48 -10.31 -5.78
N ALA A 225 4.69 -10.87 -5.72
CA ALA A 225 4.99 -12.00 -4.84
C ALA A 225 4.80 -11.64 -3.36
N SER A 226 5.11 -10.41 -2.97
CA SER A 226 4.94 -9.94 -1.59
C SER A 226 3.47 -9.80 -1.21
N ALA A 227 2.58 -9.46 -2.16
CA ALA A 227 1.15 -9.34 -1.91
C ALA A 227 0.47 -10.69 -1.55
N ASP A 228 1.07 -11.82 -1.91
CA ASP A 228 0.56 -13.14 -1.54
C ASP A 228 0.62 -13.39 -0.02
N SER A 229 1.52 -12.70 0.70
CA SER A 229 1.58 -12.78 2.17
C SER A 229 0.24 -12.36 2.81
N CYS A 230 -0.45 -11.38 2.23
CA CYS A 230 -1.71 -10.87 2.72
C CYS A 230 -2.82 -11.92 2.70
N ARG A 231 -2.76 -12.89 1.77
CA ARG A 231 -3.77 -13.96 1.62
C ARG A 231 -3.91 -14.82 2.88
N ARG A 232 -2.82 -14.99 3.64
CA ARG A 232 -2.79 -15.87 4.84
C ARG A 232 -3.78 -15.44 5.91
N CYS A 233 -4.01 -14.13 6.04
CA CYS A 233 -4.94 -13.57 7.03
C CYS A 233 -6.17 -12.92 6.38
N HIS A 234 -6.03 -12.30 5.20
CA HIS A 234 -7.11 -11.63 4.49
C HIS A 234 -7.69 -12.49 3.36
N PHE A 235 -7.92 -13.78 3.62
CA PHE A 235 -8.37 -14.75 2.63
C PHE A 235 -9.65 -14.31 1.90
N ASP A 236 -10.66 -13.82 2.63
CA ASP A 236 -11.93 -13.38 2.04
C ASP A 236 -11.74 -12.21 1.07
N LYS A 237 -10.92 -11.22 1.45
CA LYS A 237 -10.67 -10.04 0.61
C LYS A 237 -9.80 -10.39 -0.58
N TYR A 238 -8.78 -11.22 -0.38
CA TYR A 238 -7.99 -11.77 -1.47
C TYR A 238 -8.87 -12.50 -2.48
N THR A 239 -9.78 -13.37 -2.01
CA THR A 239 -10.70 -14.13 -2.88
C THR A 239 -11.61 -13.19 -3.68
N GLN A 240 -12.14 -12.14 -3.06
CA GLN A 240 -12.92 -11.13 -3.78
C GLN A 240 -12.11 -10.45 -4.89
N THR A 241 -10.81 -10.19 -4.68
CA THR A 241 -9.98 -9.52 -5.69
C THR A 241 -9.76 -10.38 -6.92
N LEU A 242 -9.81 -11.71 -6.80
CA LEU A 242 -9.70 -12.63 -7.94
C LEU A 242 -10.83 -12.44 -8.96
N GLU A 243 -12.00 -12.00 -8.52
CA GLU A 243 -13.14 -11.69 -9.40
C GLU A 243 -13.08 -10.27 -10.00
N SER A 244 -12.08 -9.47 -9.63
CA SER A 244 -12.00 -8.09 -10.09
C SER A 244 -11.47 -8.01 -11.52
N ILE A 245 -11.86 -6.94 -12.21
CA ILE A 245 -11.30 -6.59 -13.53
C ILE A 245 -9.79 -6.36 -13.46
N CYS A 246 -9.29 -5.82 -12.34
CA CYS A 246 -7.86 -5.62 -12.12
C CYS A 246 -7.10 -6.95 -12.12
N HIS A 247 -7.60 -7.96 -11.41
CA HIS A 247 -6.98 -9.28 -11.41
C HIS A 247 -7.10 -9.98 -12.77
N THR A 248 -8.25 -9.85 -13.44
CA THR A 248 -8.43 -10.39 -14.80
C THR A 248 -7.41 -9.81 -15.78
N LYS A 249 -7.11 -8.50 -15.69
CA LYS A 249 -6.08 -7.87 -16.51
C LYS A 249 -4.67 -8.32 -16.10
N GLN A 250 -4.44 -8.56 -14.81
CA GLN A 250 -3.16 -9.07 -14.30
C GLN A 250 -2.86 -10.47 -14.86
N SER A 251 -3.84 -11.38 -14.81
CA SER A 251 -3.68 -12.75 -15.32
C SER A 251 -3.51 -12.80 -16.84
N GLN A 252 -3.97 -11.77 -17.56
CA GLN A 252 -3.69 -11.55 -18.98
C GLN A 252 -2.29 -10.97 -19.26
N GLY A 253 -1.44 -10.81 -18.24
CA GLY A 253 -0.06 -10.34 -18.37
C GLY A 253 0.12 -8.83 -18.17
N ASN A 254 -0.93 -8.06 -17.86
CA ASN A 254 -0.77 -6.66 -17.52
C ASN A 254 -0.29 -6.51 -16.08
N LEU A 255 1.03 -6.47 -15.87
CA LEU A 255 1.62 -6.36 -14.54
C LEU A 255 1.37 -4.99 -13.87
N ASN A 256 0.94 -3.95 -14.62
CA ASN A 256 0.68 -2.61 -14.07
C ASN A 256 -0.68 -2.49 -13.35
N THR A 257 -1.43 -3.58 -13.21
CA THR A 257 -2.71 -3.61 -12.48
C THR A 257 -2.49 -3.51 -10.97
N PRO A 258 -3.31 -2.78 -10.21
CA PRO A 258 -3.08 -2.61 -8.77
C PRO A 258 -3.15 -3.93 -7.99
N ILE A 259 -2.24 -4.11 -7.03
CA ILE A 259 -2.24 -5.16 -6.00
C ILE A 259 -2.46 -4.55 -4.61
N CYS A 260 -2.53 -5.39 -3.57
CA CYS A 260 -2.79 -4.97 -2.19
C CYS A 260 -1.87 -3.82 -1.74
N THR A 261 -0.57 -3.93 -2.02
CA THR A 261 0.45 -2.96 -1.59
C THR A 261 0.41 -1.64 -2.37
N ASP A 262 -0.15 -1.61 -3.59
CA ASP A 262 -0.29 -0.37 -4.38
C ASP A 262 -1.32 0.59 -3.75
N CYS A 263 -2.35 0.00 -3.12
CA CYS A 263 -3.43 0.73 -2.46
C CYS A 263 -3.16 0.92 -0.96
N HIS A 264 -2.77 -0.14 -0.25
CA HIS A 264 -2.62 -0.12 1.22
C HIS A 264 -1.19 0.21 1.69
N GLY A 265 -0.18 0.08 0.84
CA GLY A 265 1.22 0.10 1.28
C GLY A 265 1.66 -1.24 1.86
N SER A 266 2.86 -1.27 2.48
CA SER A 266 3.45 -2.47 3.10
C SER A 266 3.61 -2.31 4.61
N HIS A 267 4.47 -1.40 5.08
CA HIS A 267 4.76 -1.21 6.51
C HIS A 267 3.94 -0.09 7.17
N ALA A 268 3.32 0.79 6.38
CA ALA A 268 2.47 1.90 6.85
C ALA A 268 0.97 1.65 6.52
N ILE A 269 0.49 0.42 6.71
CA ILE A 269 -0.90 0.06 6.40
C ILE A 269 -1.82 0.69 7.44
N ALA A 270 -2.63 1.67 7.03
CA ALA A 270 -3.57 2.35 7.92
C ALA A 270 -4.93 1.63 8.02
N TYR A 271 -5.65 1.86 9.12
CA TYR A 271 -7.05 1.47 9.23
C TYR A 271 -7.91 2.27 8.24
N VAL A 272 -8.59 1.56 7.33
CA VAL A 272 -9.41 2.13 6.24
C VAL A 272 -10.56 3.02 6.75
N ARG A 273 -10.97 2.88 8.02
CA ARG A 273 -12.10 3.61 8.59
C ARG A 273 -11.88 5.13 8.68
N ILE A 274 -10.63 5.60 8.52
CA ILE A 274 -10.28 6.96 8.93
C ILE A 274 -10.57 7.99 7.82
N GLU A 275 -10.36 7.74 6.52
CA GLU A 275 -10.66 8.76 5.49
C GLU A 275 -11.10 8.21 4.11
N LYS A 276 -12.41 8.28 3.81
CA LYS A 276 -12.97 7.98 2.46
C LYS A 276 -12.20 8.69 1.34
N ASN A 277 -11.73 9.92 1.59
CA ASN A 277 -11.05 10.76 0.61
C ASN A 277 -9.69 10.22 0.19
N PHE A 278 -9.01 9.46 1.06
CA PHE A 278 -7.72 8.87 0.75
C PHE A 278 -7.82 7.82 -0.37
N SER A 279 -8.97 7.13 -0.46
CA SER A 279 -9.22 6.15 -1.52
C SER A 279 -9.15 6.79 -2.92
N ILE A 280 -9.57 8.05 -3.05
CA ILE A 280 -9.55 8.78 -4.33
C ILE A 280 -8.12 8.98 -4.81
N LEU A 281 -7.21 9.34 -3.90
CA LEU A 281 -5.80 9.54 -4.21
C LEU A 281 -5.13 8.22 -4.65
N ARG A 282 -5.60 7.08 -4.13
CA ARG A 282 -5.13 5.76 -4.60
C ARG A 282 -5.58 5.48 -6.03
N CYS A 283 -6.85 5.76 -6.35
CA CYS A 283 -7.37 5.60 -7.72
C CYS A 283 -6.66 6.56 -8.70
N ARG A 284 -6.39 7.81 -8.28
CA ARG A 284 -5.72 8.84 -9.10
C ARG A 284 -4.35 8.41 -9.61
N LYS A 285 -3.59 7.62 -8.83
CA LYS A 285 -2.25 7.16 -9.23
C LYS A 285 -2.24 6.46 -10.59
N CYS A 286 -3.30 5.72 -10.90
CA CYS A 286 -3.44 4.99 -12.17
C CYS A 286 -4.51 5.59 -13.09
N HIS A 287 -5.47 6.35 -12.54
CA HIS A 287 -6.57 6.96 -13.29
C HIS A 287 -6.60 8.50 -13.14
N PRO A 288 -5.52 9.21 -13.55
CA PRO A 288 -5.44 10.67 -13.37
C PRO A 288 -6.50 11.42 -14.20
N ASP A 289 -6.73 11.04 -15.45
CA ASP A 289 -7.68 11.72 -16.33
C ASP A 289 -9.14 11.58 -15.85
N ILE A 290 -9.46 10.41 -15.31
CA ILE A 290 -10.77 10.14 -14.71
C ILE A 290 -10.93 10.93 -13.42
N TYR A 291 -9.88 11.00 -12.59
CA TYR A 291 -9.88 11.82 -11.38
C TYR A 291 -10.14 13.29 -11.73
N ASP A 292 -9.45 13.85 -12.72
CA ASP A 292 -9.60 15.24 -13.13
C ASP A 292 -11.00 15.53 -13.69
N THR A 293 -11.59 14.56 -14.39
CA THR A 293 -12.97 14.63 -14.87
C THR A 293 -13.97 14.61 -13.70
N TYR A 294 -13.79 13.68 -12.76
CA TYR A 294 -14.62 13.57 -11.55
C TYR A 294 -14.54 14.83 -10.69
N ALA A 295 -13.35 15.38 -10.49
CA ALA A 295 -13.13 16.60 -9.69
C ALA A 295 -13.92 17.80 -10.25
N LYS A 296 -14.16 17.84 -11.56
CA LYS A 296 -14.95 18.91 -12.23
C LYS A 296 -16.46 18.65 -12.22
N SER A 297 -16.90 17.43 -11.88
CA SER A 297 -18.33 17.08 -11.78
C SER A 297 -19.00 17.74 -10.58
N VAL A 298 -20.33 17.68 -10.51
CA VAL A 298 -21.10 18.15 -9.34
C VAL A 298 -20.72 17.42 -8.05
N HIS A 299 -20.46 16.10 -8.12
CA HIS A 299 -20.03 15.34 -6.95
C HIS A 299 -18.61 15.73 -6.52
N GLY A 300 -17.69 15.87 -7.48
CA GLY A 300 -16.31 16.28 -7.18
C GLY A 300 -16.21 17.71 -6.65
N LYS A 301 -16.94 18.66 -7.24
CA LYS A 301 -17.00 20.04 -6.75
C LYS A 301 -17.59 20.11 -5.34
N ALA A 302 -18.68 19.41 -5.08
CA ALA A 302 -19.25 19.35 -3.73
C ALA A 302 -18.25 18.72 -2.74
N LEU A 303 -17.51 17.68 -3.14
CA LEU A 303 -16.52 17.06 -2.26
C LEU A 303 -15.34 17.98 -1.95
N PHE A 304 -14.74 18.60 -2.97
CA PHE A 304 -13.47 19.31 -2.84
C PHE A 304 -13.63 20.80 -2.54
N ASN A 305 -14.68 21.45 -3.05
CA ASN A 305 -14.87 22.89 -2.90
C ASN A 305 -15.83 23.22 -1.74
N GLU A 306 -16.85 22.38 -1.53
CA GLU A 306 -17.86 22.57 -0.47
C GLU A 306 -17.59 21.68 0.75
N GLU A 307 -16.53 20.87 0.72
CA GLU A 307 -16.15 19.90 1.75
C GLU A 307 -17.29 18.92 2.14
N ASN A 308 -18.22 18.70 1.22
CA ASN A 308 -19.39 17.87 1.45
C ASN A 308 -19.02 16.39 1.34
N ARG A 309 -19.02 15.69 2.48
CA ARG A 309 -18.68 14.26 2.58
C ARG A 309 -19.86 13.31 2.30
N ASP A 310 -21.06 13.82 2.09
CA ASP A 310 -22.24 13.01 1.76
C ASP A 310 -22.29 12.61 0.27
N VAL A 311 -21.38 13.12 -0.57
CA VAL A 311 -21.30 12.79 -2.00
C VAL A 311 -20.47 11.52 -2.26
N PRO A 312 -20.77 10.77 -3.34
CA PRO A 312 -20.08 9.52 -3.61
C PRO A 312 -18.66 9.75 -4.15
N VAL A 313 -17.73 8.91 -3.72
CA VAL A 313 -16.36 8.81 -4.25
C VAL A 313 -16.21 7.55 -5.10
N CYS A 314 -15.03 7.33 -5.71
CA CYS A 314 -14.77 6.21 -6.63
C CYS A 314 -15.26 4.86 -6.08
N ILE A 315 -15.01 4.61 -4.79
CA ILE A 315 -15.30 3.33 -4.13
C ILE A 315 -16.77 3.11 -3.81
N ASP A 316 -17.58 4.17 -3.74
CA ASP A 316 -19.02 4.06 -3.52
C ASP A 316 -19.73 3.52 -4.77
N CYS A 317 -19.16 3.74 -5.97
CA CYS A 317 -19.66 3.21 -7.23
C CYS A 317 -18.94 1.92 -7.69
N HIS A 318 -17.61 1.84 -7.54
CA HIS A 318 -16.82 0.72 -8.08
C HIS A 318 -16.51 -0.40 -7.08
N LYS A 319 -16.68 -0.18 -5.76
CA LYS A 319 -16.10 -1.02 -4.68
C LYS A 319 -14.56 -1.07 -4.79
N VAL A 320 -13.87 -1.76 -3.86
CA VAL A 320 -12.38 -1.78 -3.81
C VAL A 320 -11.75 -3.16 -3.96
N HIS A 321 -12.39 -4.19 -3.40
CA HIS A 321 -11.87 -5.57 -3.45
C HIS A 321 -12.62 -6.46 -4.44
N ASN A 322 -13.68 -5.96 -5.09
CA ASN A 322 -14.40 -6.68 -6.13
C ASN A 322 -14.84 -5.70 -7.22
N ILE A 323 -13.86 -5.03 -7.83
CA ILE A 323 -14.09 -4.03 -8.87
C ILE A 323 -14.61 -4.76 -10.10
N LYS A 324 -15.91 -4.64 -10.38
CA LYS A 324 -16.53 -5.24 -11.56
C LYS A 324 -16.16 -4.45 -12.81
N ASN A 325 -16.11 -5.12 -13.96
CA ASN A 325 -15.79 -4.48 -15.23
C ASN A 325 -16.90 -3.46 -15.59
N PRO A 326 -16.59 -2.16 -15.68
CA PRO A 326 -17.59 -1.14 -15.92
C PRO A 326 -18.14 -1.11 -17.36
N LEU A 327 -17.54 -1.88 -18.27
CA LEU A 327 -17.95 -1.96 -19.68
C LEU A 327 -19.01 -3.02 -19.95
N THR A 328 -19.41 -3.81 -18.93
CA THR A 328 -20.39 -4.88 -19.14
C THR A 328 -21.82 -4.37 -18.95
N LEU A 329 -22.76 -5.01 -19.64
CA LEU A 329 -24.17 -4.68 -19.50
C LEU A 329 -24.68 -4.99 -18.09
N GLU A 330 -24.15 -6.01 -17.41
CA GLU A 330 -24.52 -6.32 -16.01
C GLU A 330 -24.10 -5.20 -15.05
N PHE A 331 -22.98 -4.50 -15.32
CA PHE A 331 -22.62 -3.32 -14.57
C PHE A 331 -23.58 -2.16 -14.87
N HIS A 332 -23.86 -1.94 -16.15
CA HIS A 332 -24.76 -0.90 -16.63
C HIS A 332 -26.18 -1.02 -16.02
N GLU A 333 -26.75 -2.21 -15.98
CA GLU A 333 -28.09 -2.46 -15.41
C GLU A 333 -28.17 -2.19 -13.89
N ARG A 334 -27.04 -2.16 -13.17
CA ARG A 334 -27.01 -1.86 -11.72
C ARG A 334 -26.85 -0.38 -11.41
N ILE A 335 -26.60 0.46 -12.42
CA ILE A 335 -26.40 1.89 -12.23
C ILE A 335 -27.57 2.57 -11.50
N PRO A 336 -28.85 2.31 -11.83
CA PRO A 336 -29.96 2.91 -11.10
C PRO A 336 -29.95 2.58 -9.60
N GLU A 337 -29.61 1.34 -9.24
CA GLU A 337 -29.48 0.91 -7.85
C GLU A 337 -28.35 1.67 -7.13
N MET A 338 -27.20 1.82 -7.79
CA MET A 338 -26.07 2.59 -7.23
C MET A 338 -26.43 4.05 -6.98
N CYS A 339 -27.08 4.71 -7.93
CA CYS A 339 -27.53 6.09 -7.77
C CYS A 339 -28.61 6.20 -6.67
N SER A 340 -29.47 5.20 -6.54
CA SER A 340 -30.57 5.18 -5.56
C SER A 340 -30.09 5.17 -4.12
N ASN A 341 -28.92 4.58 -3.84
CA ASN A 341 -28.35 4.54 -2.48
C ASN A 341 -28.21 5.93 -1.84
N CYS A 342 -28.03 6.97 -2.65
CA CYS A 342 -28.00 8.36 -2.20
C CYS A 342 -29.26 9.13 -2.64
N HIS A 343 -29.67 9.02 -3.90
CA HIS A 343 -30.76 9.85 -4.45
C HIS A 343 -32.17 9.39 -4.05
N ALA A 344 -32.36 8.16 -3.56
CA ALA A 344 -33.61 7.74 -2.92
C ALA A 344 -33.55 7.85 -1.38
N ASN A 345 -32.39 8.22 -0.82
CA ASN A 345 -32.18 8.26 0.62
C ASN A 345 -32.58 9.62 1.20
N LYS A 346 -33.73 9.65 1.89
CA LYS A 346 -34.27 10.87 2.52
C LYS A 346 -33.34 11.46 3.57
N ALA A 347 -32.56 10.65 4.28
CA ALA A 347 -31.63 11.13 5.30
C ALA A 347 -30.44 11.91 4.69
N ILE A 348 -30.07 11.61 3.43
CA ILE A 348 -29.03 12.34 2.71
C ILE A 348 -29.67 13.51 1.96
N MET A 349 -30.61 13.23 1.06
CA MET A 349 -31.22 14.25 0.19
C MET A 349 -31.96 15.34 0.97
N GLY A 350 -32.59 14.98 2.09
CA GLY A 350 -33.33 15.92 2.93
C GLY A 350 -32.47 17.03 3.53
N LYS A 351 -31.18 16.77 3.80
CA LYS A 351 -30.23 17.79 4.29
C LYS A 351 -30.02 18.93 3.29
N TYR A 352 -30.19 18.62 2.00
CA TYR A 352 -29.95 19.54 0.88
C TYR A 352 -31.26 20.02 0.23
N GLY A 353 -32.41 19.69 0.81
CA GLY A 353 -33.72 20.02 0.22
C GLY A 353 -34.00 19.32 -1.12
N LEU A 354 -33.27 18.24 -1.44
CA LEU A 354 -33.41 17.52 -2.70
C LEU A 354 -34.53 16.49 -2.60
N SER A 355 -35.30 16.35 -3.68
CA SER A 355 -36.39 15.37 -3.74
C SER A 355 -35.86 13.95 -3.99
N THR A 356 -36.32 13.01 -3.18
CA THR A 356 -36.07 11.57 -3.39
C THR A 356 -36.97 10.95 -4.47
N ASP A 357 -37.96 11.70 -4.97
CA ASP A 357 -38.89 11.20 -5.97
C ASP A 357 -38.23 10.96 -7.34
N VAL A 358 -37.02 11.49 -7.56
CA VAL A 358 -36.30 11.36 -8.84
C VAL A 358 -36.10 9.90 -9.23
N VAL A 359 -35.69 9.06 -8.29
CA VAL A 359 -35.51 7.61 -8.51
C VAL A 359 -36.85 6.95 -8.80
N LYS A 360 -37.87 7.28 -8.01
CA LYS A 360 -39.21 6.71 -8.19
C LYS A 360 -39.78 7.04 -9.57
N SER A 361 -39.60 8.28 -10.03
CA SER A 361 -40.05 8.73 -11.34
C SER A 361 -39.35 7.99 -12.48
N TYR A 362 -38.02 7.78 -12.37
CA TYR A 362 -37.26 6.97 -13.32
C TYR A 362 -37.76 5.53 -13.36
N LEU A 363 -37.91 4.89 -12.20
CA LEU A 363 -38.37 3.50 -12.13
C LEU A 363 -39.78 3.31 -12.70
N SER A 364 -40.61 4.37 -12.70
CA SER A 364 -41.94 4.36 -13.31
C SER A 364 -41.96 4.75 -14.79
N ASP A 365 -40.86 5.24 -15.34
CA ASP A 365 -40.77 5.61 -16.75
C ASP A 365 -40.56 4.38 -17.65
N PHE A 366 -40.62 4.61 -18.97
CA PHE A 366 -40.45 3.54 -19.95
C PHE A 366 -39.09 2.84 -19.84
N HIS A 367 -37.99 3.57 -19.60
CA HIS A 367 -36.66 2.99 -19.46
C HIS A 367 -36.53 2.19 -18.16
N GLY A 368 -36.94 2.73 -17.02
CA GLY A 368 -36.89 2.05 -15.73
C GLY A 368 -37.76 0.80 -15.68
N MET A 369 -39.00 0.87 -16.18
CA MET A 369 -39.90 -0.28 -16.26
C MET A 369 -39.36 -1.38 -17.18
N THR A 370 -38.85 -0.98 -18.35
CA THR A 370 -38.30 -1.89 -19.35
C THR A 370 -37.04 -2.58 -18.82
N LEU A 371 -36.14 -1.83 -18.18
CA LEU A 371 -34.95 -2.37 -17.51
C LEU A 371 -35.34 -3.39 -16.45
N GLY A 372 -36.31 -3.08 -15.58
CA GLY A 372 -36.79 -3.99 -14.56
C GLY A 372 -37.37 -5.29 -15.13
N LEU A 373 -38.13 -5.21 -16.23
CA LEU A 373 -38.69 -6.39 -16.91
C LEU A 373 -37.59 -7.28 -17.51
N TYR A 374 -36.64 -6.69 -18.24
CA TYR A 374 -35.58 -7.45 -18.89
C TYR A 374 -34.58 -8.04 -17.89
N LYS A 375 -34.29 -7.34 -16.79
CA LYS A 375 -33.51 -7.88 -15.67
C LYS A 375 -34.13 -9.17 -15.13
N LYS A 376 -35.45 -9.16 -14.89
CA LYS A 376 -36.20 -10.36 -14.46
C LYS A 376 -36.17 -11.48 -15.51
N GLN A 377 -36.30 -11.15 -16.80
CA GLN A 377 -36.22 -12.16 -17.86
C GLN A 377 -34.84 -12.80 -17.95
N ARG A 378 -33.75 -12.04 -17.79
CA ARG A 378 -32.40 -12.61 -17.71
C ARG A 378 -32.30 -13.59 -16.54
N GLU A 379 -32.72 -13.16 -15.36
CA GLU A 379 -32.57 -13.96 -14.14
C GLU A 379 -33.44 -15.23 -14.17
N ALA A 380 -34.64 -15.15 -14.73
CA ALA A 380 -35.56 -16.29 -14.80
C ALA A 380 -35.34 -17.21 -16.02
N LEU A 381 -34.85 -16.67 -17.14
CA LEU A 381 -34.80 -17.38 -18.43
C LEU A 381 -33.40 -17.42 -19.05
N SER A 382 -32.36 -16.99 -18.32
CA SER A 382 -30.96 -16.90 -18.80
C SER A 382 -30.80 -16.12 -20.11
N LYS A 383 -31.69 -15.15 -20.38
CA LYS A 383 -31.62 -14.29 -21.56
C LYS A 383 -30.50 -13.26 -21.44
N PRO A 384 -29.86 -12.84 -22.54
CA PRO A 384 -28.79 -11.84 -22.48
C PRO A 384 -29.30 -10.48 -22.01
N ALA A 385 -28.43 -9.74 -21.31
CA ALA A 385 -28.64 -8.35 -20.95
C ALA A 385 -28.86 -7.47 -22.19
N ARG A 386 -29.60 -6.37 -22.04
CA ARG A 386 -29.95 -5.46 -23.14
C ARG A 386 -29.57 -4.01 -22.81
N PRO A 387 -29.10 -3.22 -23.78
CA PRO A 387 -28.78 -1.82 -23.56
C PRO A 387 -30.07 -1.00 -23.41
N ILE A 388 -30.41 -0.64 -22.18
CA ILE A 388 -31.59 0.17 -21.84
C ILE A 388 -31.10 1.38 -21.08
N ALA A 389 -31.55 2.58 -21.45
CA ALA A 389 -31.02 3.81 -20.87
C ALA A 389 -31.13 3.85 -19.33
N VAL A 390 -30.02 4.14 -18.67
CA VAL A 390 -29.91 4.34 -17.23
C VAL A 390 -29.44 5.76 -16.91
N CYS A 391 -29.34 6.07 -15.61
CA CYS A 391 -29.01 7.41 -15.13
C CYS A 391 -27.76 7.99 -15.82
N THR A 392 -26.72 7.19 -16.05
CA THR A 392 -25.46 7.67 -16.65
C THR A 392 -25.54 7.99 -18.13
N ASP A 393 -26.49 7.41 -18.88
CA ASP A 393 -26.67 7.72 -20.31
C ASP A 393 -27.18 9.16 -20.48
N CYS A 394 -28.02 9.61 -19.54
CA CYS A 394 -28.56 10.97 -19.50
C CYS A 394 -27.67 11.96 -18.73
N HIS A 395 -27.11 11.57 -17.58
CA HIS A 395 -26.38 12.50 -16.70
C HIS A 395 -24.86 12.52 -16.94
N GLY A 396 -24.30 11.48 -17.55
CA GLY A 396 -22.85 11.25 -17.57
C GLY A 396 -22.40 10.32 -16.43
N ILE A 397 -21.13 9.91 -16.46
CA ILE A 397 -20.57 8.92 -15.54
C ILE A 397 -19.69 9.60 -14.49
N HIS A 398 -18.54 10.12 -14.93
CA HIS A 398 -17.61 10.87 -14.08
C HIS A 398 -17.69 12.38 -14.30
N ASN A 399 -18.49 12.85 -15.26
CA ASN A 399 -18.61 14.26 -15.65
C ASN A 399 -20.03 14.81 -15.43
N ILE A 400 -20.72 14.31 -14.40
CA ILE A 400 -22.08 14.74 -14.09
C ILE A 400 -22.08 16.25 -13.84
N SER A 401 -22.91 16.96 -14.59
CA SER A 401 -22.95 18.42 -14.61
C SER A 401 -24.29 18.94 -14.08
N SER A 402 -24.28 20.11 -13.44
CA SER A 402 -25.50 20.78 -13.00
C SER A 402 -26.23 21.37 -14.20
N THR A 403 -27.55 21.29 -14.19
CA THR A 403 -28.43 21.94 -15.17
C THR A 403 -29.10 23.18 -14.60
N HIS A 404 -28.92 23.48 -13.31
CA HIS A 404 -29.62 24.55 -12.61
C HIS A 404 -29.32 25.95 -13.20
N ASP A 405 -28.06 26.19 -13.54
CA ASP A 405 -27.58 27.50 -14.01
C ASP A 405 -27.49 27.59 -15.54
N MET A 406 -28.04 26.60 -16.26
CA MET A 406 -28.02 26.56 -17.71
C MET A 406 -29.37 27.03 -18.29
N PRO A 407 -29.36 27.82 -19.38
CA PRO A 407 -30.59 28.16 -20.08
C PRO A 407 -31.35 26.89 -20.53
N ALA A 408 -32.67 26.88 -20.36
CA ALA A 408 -33.50 25.72 -20.67
C ALA A 408 -33.33 25.23 -22.13
N ALA A 409 -33.14 26.15 -23.07
CA ALA A 409 -32.87 25.82 -24.48
C ALA A 409 -31.58 24.99 -24.66
N VAL A 410 -30.51 25.34 -23.94
CA VAL A 410 -29.23 24.61 -23.98
C VAL A 410 -29.39 23.22 -23.37
N VAL A 411 -30.15 23.09 -22.27
CA VAL A 411 -30.46 21.79 -21.66
C VAL A 411 -31.25 20.92 -22.64
N LYS A 412 -32.26 21.48 -23.32
CA LYS A 412 -33.09 20.81 -24.33
C LYS A 412 -32.26 20.33 -25.54
N GLU A 413 -31.36 21.17 -26.04
CA GLU A 413 -30.48 20.79 -27.15
C GLU A 413 -29.52 19.64 -26.76
N ASN A 414 -28.91 19.73 -25.57
CA ASN A 414 -28.02 18.70 -25.07
C ASN A 414 -28.75 17.37 -24.78
N LEU A 415 -29.99 17.45 -24.31
CA LEU A 415 -30.83 16.28 -24.06
C LEU A 415 -31.18 15.56 -25.37
N LEU A 416 -31.56 16.30 -26.42
CA LEU A 416 -31.83 15.72 -27.74
C LEU A 416 -30.64 14.89 -28.24
N LYS A 417 -29.42 15.45 -28.15
CA LYS A 417 -28.18 14.75 -28.54
C LYS A 417 -27.96 13.46 -27.74
N ARG A 418 -28.43 13.39 -26.49
CA ARG A 418 -28.38 12.17 -25.68
C ARG A 418 -29.43 11.15 -26.11
N CYS A 419 -30.67 11.59 -26.32
CA CYS A 419 -31.74 10.73 -26.85
C CYS A 419 -31.33 10.08 -28.18
N GLN A 420 -30.69 10.86 -29.07
CA GLN A 420 -30.24 10.40 -30.39
C GLN A 420 -29.14 9.34 -30.37
N LYS A 421 -28.52 9.06 -29.21
CA LYS A 421 -27.60 7.92 -29.08
C LYS A 421 -28.30 6.57 -29.22
N CYS A 422 -29.58 6.51 -28.84
CA CYS A 422 -30.39 5.28 -28.92
C CYS A 422 -31.60 5.45 -29.84
N HIS A 423 -32.11 6.68 -29.99
CA HIS A 423 -33.23 7.04 -30.85
C HIS A 423 -32.75 7.94 -31.98
N HIS A 424 -32.08 7.37 -32.99
CA HIS A 424 -31.44 8.15 -34.06
C HIS A 424 -32.38 9.10 -34.80
N ASP A 425 -33.67 8.75 -34.93
CA ASP A 425 -34.70 9.56 -35.58
C ASP A 425 -35.42 10.54 -34.63
N ALA A 426 -34.96 10.69 -33.39
CA ALA A 426 -35.55 11.61 -32.44
C ALA A 426 -35.44 13.07 -32.93
N THR A 427 -36.59 13.72 -33.06
CA THR A 427 -36.70 15.15 -33.40
C THR A 427 -36.76 16.01 -32.15
N GLU A 428 -36.69 17.35 -32.30
CA GLU A 428 -36.75 18.26 -31.16
C GLU A 428 -37.98 18.07 -30.26
N LYS A 429 -39.13 17.71 -30.86
CA LYS A 429 -40.39 17.44 -30.16
C LYS A 429 -40.41 16.13 -29.38
N PHE A 430 -39.47 15.21 -29.64
CA PHE A 430 -39.42 13.89 -29.01
C PHE A 430 -39.31 13.99 -27.48
N GLN A 431 -38.48 14.92 -27.00
CA GLN A 431 -38.27 15.13 -25.57
C GLN A 431 -39.41 15.87 -24.87
N ASP A 432 -40.32 16.53 -25.62
CA ASP A 432 -41.45 17.25 -25.03
C ASP A 432 -42.50 16.30 -24.43
N ALA A 433 -42.48 15.03 -24.85
CA ALA A 433 -43.29 13.96 -24.27
C ALA A 433 -42.75 13.45 -22.92
N TRP A 434 -41.52 13.83 -22.55
CA TRP A 434 -40.85 13.39 -21.33
C TRP A 434 -40.87 14.49 -20.26
N LEU A 435 -41.49 14.23 -19.11
CA LEU A 435 -41.64 15.18 -18.01
C LEU A 435 -40.39 15.31 -17.11
N SER A 436 -39.23 14.83 -17.58
CA SER A 436 -38.03 14.68 -16.76
C SER A 436 -38.31 13.82 -15.51
N HIS A 437 -37.57 14.06 -14.42
CA HIS A 437 -37.78 13.39 -13.13
C HIS A 437 -38.74 14.14 -12.19
N TYR A 438 -39.77 14.79 -12.74
CA TYR A 438 -40.78 15.53 -11.97
C TYR A 438 -42.14 14.83 -11.99
N LYS A 439 -42.84 14.87 -10.85
CA LYS A 439 -44.23 14.44 -10.79
C LYS A 439 -45.13 15.47 -11.49
N PRO A 440 -46.09 15.03 -12.31
CA PRO A 440 -47.15 15.90 -12.80
C PRO A 440 -47.89 16.57 -11.63
N SER A 441 -48.20 17.85 -11.77
CA SER A 441 -49.00 18.63 -10.84
C SER A 441 -49.85 19.65 -11.60
N LEU A 442 -50.78 20.31 -10.92
CA LEU A 442 -51.52 21.43 -11.52
C LEU A 442 -50.62 22.59 -11.95
N SER A 443 -49.44 22.73 -11.34
CA SER A 443 -48.45 23.75 -11.72
C SER A 443 -47.44 23.28 -12.78
N ARG A 444 -47.28 21.96 -12.96
CA ARG A 444 -46.32 21.35 -13.88
C ARG A 444 -46.96 20.19 -14.64
N ALA A 445 -47.21 20.38 -15.93
CA ALA A 445 -47.98 19.44 -16.77
C ALA A 445 -49.41 19.16 -16.26
N PRO A 446 -50.26 20.20 -16.17
CA PRO A 446 -51.62 20.10 -15.60
C PRO A 446 -52.49 19.08 -16.34
N LEU A 447 -52.38 18.98 -17.67
CA LEU A 447 -53.14 18.03 -18.45
C LEU A 447 -52.81 16.58 -18.07
N VAL A 448 -51.52 16.25 -17.93
CA VAL A 448 -51.08 14.90 -17.53
C VAL A 448 -51.55 14.59 -16.12
N PHE A 449 -51.48 15.58 -15.21
CA PHE A 449 -52.00 15.42 -13.85
C PHE A 449 -53.50 15.11 -13.82
N LEU A 450 -54.32 15.85 -14.59
CA LEU A 450 -55.76 15.63 -14.64
C LEU A 450 -56.12 14.27 -15.24
N VAL A 451 -55.40 13.83 -16.27
CA VAL A 451 -55.59 12.51 -16.88
C VAL A 451 -55.22 11.39 -15.90
N ASP A 452 -54.08 11.50 -15.22
CA ASP A 452 -53.64 10.54 -14.19
C ASP A 452 -54.64 10.47 -13.03
N LEU A 453 -55.15 11.61 -12.57
CA LEU A 453 -56.21 11.67 -11.55
C LEU A 453 -57.49 10.97 -12.03
N GLY A 454 -57.89 11.22 -13.28
CA GLY A 454 -59.03 10.56 -13.91
C GLY A 454 -58.90 9.04 -13.90
N TYR A 455 -57.76 8.51 -14.36
CA TYR A 455 -57.51 7.05 -14.36
C TYR A 455 -57.46 6.46 -12.95
N LYS A 456 -56.86 7.16 -11.98
CA LYS A 456 -56.80 6.73 -10.58
C LYS A 456 -58.17 6.58 -9.94
N ILE A 457 -59.15 7.38 -10.35
CA ILE A 457 -60.53 7.30 -9.86
C ILE A 457 -61.32 6.27 -10.68
N PHE A 458 -61.20 6.31 -12.00
CA PHE A 458 -61.98 5.49 -12.92
C PHE A 458 -61.68 3.99 -12.82
N LEU A 459 -60.39 3.60 -12.74
CA LEU A 459 -60.00 2.18 -12.75
C LEU A 459 -60.53 1.40 -11.52
N PRO A 460 -60.43 1.91 -10.27
CA PRO A 460 -61.04 1.24 -9.12
C PRO A 460 -62.56 1.11 -9.24
N ILE A 461 -63.24 2.15 -9.72
CA ILE A 461 -64.70 2.12 -9.92
C ILE A 461 -65.07 1.02 -10.92
N LEU A 462 -64.35 0.95 -12.04
CA LEU A 462 -64.55 -0.09 -13.05
C LEU A 462 -64.33 -1.50 -12.47
N LEU A 463 -63.26 -1.70 -11.70
CA LEU A 463 -62.95 -2.98 -11.07
C LEU A 463 -63.99 -3.40 -10.02
N VAL A 464 -64.45 -2.46 -9.18
CA VAL A 464 -65.53 -2.70 -8.21
C VAL A 464 -66.83 -3.06 -8.93
N GLY A 465 -67.16 -2.33 -10.01
CA GLY A 465 -68.33 -2.62 -10.83
C GLY A 465 -68.27 -4.01 -11.45
N LEU A 466 -67.13 -4.40 -12.02
CA LEU A 466 -66.91 -5.73 -12.58
C LEU A 466 -67.02 -6.82 -11.50
N PHE A 467 -66.40 -6.60 -10.34
CA PHE A 467 -66.46 -7.55 -9.23
C PHE A 467 -67.90 -7.73 -8.71
N LEU A 468 -68.65 -6.63 -8.56
CA LEU A 468 -70.06 -6.66 -8.18
C LEU A 468 -70.89 -7.41 -9.23
N GLN A 469 -70.65 -7.18 -10.52
CA GLN A 469 -71.33 -7.91 -11.59
C GLN A 469 -71.07 -9.42 -11.50
N ILE A 470 -69.81 -9.82 -11.26
CA ILE A 470 -69.44 -11.24 -11.07
C ILE A 470 -70.17 -11.84 -9.86
N LEU A 471 -70.18 -11.13 -8.73
CA LEU A 471 -70.88 -11.59 -7.52
C LEU A 471 -72.39 -11.74 -7.73
N LEU A 472 -73.01 -10.77 -8.40
CA LEU A 472 -74.44 -10.82 -8.74
C LEU A 472 -74.75 -11.98 -9.70
N HIS A 473 -73.86 -12.29 -10.65
CA HIS A 473 -74.00 -13.45 -11.52
C HIS A 473 -73.90 -14.78 -10.74
N ILE A 474 -72.93 -14.90 -9.82
CA ILE A 474 -72.78 -16.08 -8.96
C ILE A 474 -74.01 -16.25 -8.07
N TRP A 475 -74.48 -15.16 -7.44
CA TRP A 475 -75.71 -15.16 -6.64
C TRP A 475 -76.90 -15.63 -7.48
N ARG A 476 -77.10 -15.06 -8.67
CA ARG A 476 -78.22 -15.44 -9.55
C ARG A 476 -78.18 -16.92 -9.90
N TYR A 477 -77.00 -17.47 -10.15
CA TYR A 477 -76.84 -18.91 -10.41
C TYR A 477 -77.15 -19.77 -9.18
N ALA A 478 -76.75 -19.31 -7.98
CA ALA A 478 -77.01 -20.02 -6.73
C ALA A 478 -78.49 -20.00 -6.30
N VAL A 479 -79.22 -18.92 -6.59
CA VAL A 479 -80.64 -18.73 -6.22
C VAL A 479 -81.62 -19.28 -7.27
N ASN A 480 -81.22 -19.38 -8.54
CA ASN A 480 -82.04 -19.98 -9.61
C ASN A 480 -81.75 -21.49 -9.82
N ARG A 481 -81.19 -22.17 -8.81
CA ARG A 481 -81.27 -23.63 -8.65
C ARG A 481 -82.41 -23.94 -7.69
#